data_AF-A0A8S1LFN1-F1
#
_entry.id   AF-A0A8S1LFN1-F1
#
_cell.length_a   1.000
_cell.length_b   1.000
_cell.length_c   1.000
_cell.angle_alpha   90.00
_cell.angle_beta   90.00
_cell.angle_gamma   90.00
#
_symmetry.space_group_name_H-M   'P 1'
#
loop_
_entity.id
_entity.type
_entity.pdbx_description
1 polymer ?
#
loop_
_entity_poly.entity_id
_entity_poly.type
_entity_poly.pdbx_seq_one_letter_code
_entity_poly.pdbx_strand_id
1 'polypeptide(L)'
;MTSIEQLSKAENPQLMQQDDYLTPSHESDSSDSSYDFAQDLNQKPSQKRTPEEEKELLYKYRGKHGLKYAKISNEQRQRLIKQVTTTGCTIKSAAKELNINFSTAKAIMQIYRKEGRTQKKFKRENKKMLNTKSETLNLTTSDKPNYGEQRQIKIDAVQDNLDTNLYQQAEETNRSQALLIQQLNTQNLLLSDRVQQLQQEKQQLTQNYSYLSYQCNQLQQMIQQIVPSYYWPCSGL
;
A
#
# COMPACT_ATOMS: atom_id res chain seq x y z
N MET A 1 39.70 -35.27 -8.75
CA MET A 1 38.92 -36.51 -8.65
C MET A 1 38.76 -36.84 -7.18
N THR A 2 37.84 -36.14 -6.49
CA THR A 2 37.45 -36.44 -5.10
C THR A 2 36.02 -35.94 -4.91
N SER A 3 35.10 -36.90 -4.87
CA SER A 3 33.67 -36.75 -4.63
C SER A 3 33.42 -36.46 -3.15
N ILE A 4 32.59 -35.47 -2.83
CA ILE A 4 32.01 -35.33 -1.49
C ILE A 4 30.49 -35.20 -1.63
N GLU A 5 29.85 -36.07 -0.88
CA GLU A 5 28.45 -36.45 -0.91
C GLU A 5 27.49 -35.37 -0.45
N GLN A 6 26.28 -35.54 -0.98
CA GLN A 6 25.04 -34.87 -0.64
C GLN A 6 24.62 -35.19 0.80
N LEU A 7 24.17 -34.18 1.55
CA LEU A 7 23.33 -34.38 2.73
C LEU A 7 22.17 -33.37 2.71
N SER A 8 21.04 -33.85 2.22
CA SER A 8 19.71 -33.28 2.37
C SER A 8 19.18 -33.58 3.78
N LYS A 9 18.72 -32.54 4.48
CA LYS A 9 17.73 -32.70 5.56
C LYS A 9 16.67 -31.62 5.43
N ALA A 10 15.49 -32.07 5.01
CA ALA A 10 14.25 -31.34 5.08
C ALA A 10 13.70 -31.44 6.51
N GLU A 11 13.32 -30.31 7.09
CA GLU A 11 12.51 -30.26 8.32
C GLU A 11 11.08 -29.82 7.98
N ASN A 12 10.14 -30.65 8.45
CA ASN A 12 8.69 -30.46 8.41
C ASN A 12 8.24 -29.36 9.38
N PRO A 13 7.25 -28.52 9.04
CA PRO A 13 6.50 -27.73 10.00
C PRO A 13 5.33 -28.56 10.57
N GLN A 14 5.39 -28.85 11.88
CA GLN A 14 4.29 -29.43 12.64
C GLN A 14 3.34 -28.34 13.17
N LEU A 15 2.12 -28.80 13.40
CA LEU A 15 0.83 -28.13 13.51
C LEU A 15 0.43 -27.92 14.99
N MET A 16 -0.65 -27.17 15.23
CA MET A 16 -1.40 -26.98 16.49
C MET A 16 -0.83 -25.90 17.44
N GLN A 17 -1.58 -25.06 18.18
CA GLN A 17 -2.91 -25.10 18.81
C GLN A 17 -3.49 -23.66 18.81
N GLN A 18 -4.70 -23.38 18.31
CA GLN A 18 -5.99 -23.24 19.04
C GLN A 18 -5.88 -22.98 20.55
N ASP A 19 -6.27 -21.78 20.98
CA ASP A 19 -6.73 -21.51 22.35
C ASP A 19 -7.87 -20.48 22.38
N ASP A 20 -8.66 -20.68 23.43
CA ASP A 20 -10.06 -20.37 23.64
C ASP A 20 -10.45 -18.92 23.98
N TYR A 21 -11.73 -18.65 23.67
CA TYR A 21 -12.74 -17.86 24.37
C TYR A 21 -12.35 -17.17 25.69
N LEU A 22 -12.77 -15.90 25.84
CA LEU A 22 -13.55 -15.44 27.00
C LEU A 22 -14.23 -14.09 26.69
N THR A 23 -15.55 -14.14 26.60
CA THR A 23 -16.48 -13.02 26.49
C THR A 23 -16.95 -12.62 27.89
N PRO A 24 -16.84 -11.35 28.32
CA PRO A 24 -17.53 -10.88 29.51
C PRO A 24 -18.90 -10.33 29.12
N SER A 25 -19.94 -11.06 29.54
CA SER A 25 -21.32 -10.60 29.64
C SER A 25 -21.43 -9.52 30.74
N HIS A 26 -21.83 -8.30 30.37
CA HIS A 26 -22.34 -7.34 31.34
C HIS A 26 -23.79 -7.03 30.98
N GLU A 27 -24.65 -7.39 31.92
CA GLU A 27 -26.09 -7.17 31.93
C GLU A 27 -26.42 -5.69 32.18
N SER A 28 -27.57 -5.28 31.66
CA SER A 28 -28.53 -4.33 32.25
C SER A 28 -28.02 -2.95 32.75
N ASP A 29 -28.51 -1.87 32.15
CA ASP A 29 -29.74 -1.27 32.71
C ASP A 29 -30.41 -0.30 31.72
N SER A 30 -31.74 -0.34 31.76
CA SER A 30 -32.65 0.43 30.91
C SER A 30 -32.78 1.86 31.40
N SER A 31 -32.78 2.81 30.48
CA SER A 31 -33.37 4.13 30.67
C SER A 31 -33.94 4.58 29.34
N ASP A 32 -35.17 4.14 29.10
CA ASP A 32 -36.03 4.59 28.01
C ASP A 32 -36.49 6.03 28.30
N SER A 33 -35.66 6.99 27.89
CA SER A 33 -36.05 8.40 27.78
C SER A 33 -36.39 8.67 26.32
N SER A 34 -37.59 8.27 25.92
CA SER A 34 -38.21 8.65 24.65
C SER A 34 -38.49 10.16 24.66
N TYR A 35 -37.45 10.95 24.39
CA TYR A 35 -37.56 12.39 24.18
C TYR A 35 -38.10 12.64 22.77
N ASP A 36 -39.38 12.98 22.68
CA ASP A 36 -40.08 13.27 21.42
C ASP A 36 -39.72 14.68 20.92
N PHE A 37 -38.73 14.74 20.01
CA PHE A 37 -38.12 15.97 19.49
C PHE A 37 -39.02 16.73 18.49
N ALA A 38 -40.15 16.16 18.07
CA ALA A 38 -40.94 16.70 16.97
C ALA A 38 -41.83 17.91 17.36
N GLN A 39 -42.01 18.19 18.66
CA GLN A 39 -42.98 19.22 19.07
C GLN A 39 -42.44 20.66 19.14
N ASP A 40 -41.12 20.87 19.15
CA ASP A 40 -40.57 22.20 19.48
C ASP A 40 -40.11 23.04 18.26
N LEU A 41 -40.21 22.50 17.05
CA LEU A 41 -39.79 23.20 15.82
C LEU A 41 -40.88 24.09 15.19
N ASN A 42 -42.09 24.11 15.75
CA ASN A 42 -43.23 24.78 15.13
C ASN A 42 -43.81 25.97 15.90
N GLN A 43 -43.12 26.48 16.92
CA GLN A 43 -43.54 27.72 17.58
C GLN A 43 -42.51 28.86 17.43
N LYS A 44 -42.77 29.66 16.39
CA LYS A 44 -42.61 31.12 16.32
C LYS A 44 -41.32 31.72 15.72
N PRO A 45 -41.46 32.93 15.12
CA PRO A 45 -40.81 33.29 13.87
C PRO A 45 -39.58 34.20 14.07
N SER A 46 -38.67 34.09 13.09
CA SER A 46 -37.72 35.09 12.59
C SER A 46 -37.71 36.46 13.29
N GLN A 47 -37.03 36.56 14.42
CA GLN A 47 -36.35 37.80 14.82
C GLN A 47 -34.89 37.69 14.38
N LYS A 48 -34.41 38.71 13.67
CA LYS A 48 -33.05 38.80 13.11
C LYS A 48 -32.02 38.65 14.23
N ARG A 49 -31.48 37.44 14.38
CA ARG A 49 -30.31 37.18 15.24
C ARG A 49 -29.06 37.74 14.57
N THR A 50 -28.17 38.29 15.37
CA THR A 50 -26.87 38.76 14.91
C THR A 50 -25.98 37.56 14.53
N PRO A 51 -25.06 37.72 13.57
CA PRO A 51 -24.18 36.62 13.12
C PRO A 51 -23.25 36.08 14.22
N GLU A 52 -23.01 36.85 15.29
CA GLU A 52 -22.31 36.40 16.50
C GLU A 52 -23.15 35.40 17.32
N GLU A 53 -24.42 35.71 17.60
CA GLU A 53 -25.31 34.83 18.37
C GLU A 53 -25.62 33.52 17.62
N GLU A 54 -25.67 33.56 16.28
CA GLU A 54 -25.87 32.36 15.47
C GLU A 54 -24.68 31.40 15.57
N LYS A 55 -23.44 31.91 15.64
CA LYS A 55 -22.24 31.09 15.87
C LYS A 55 -22.20 30.50 17.28
N GLU A 56 -22.62 31.27 18.28
CA GLU A 56 -22.63 30.83 19.68
C GLU A 56 -23.70 29.76 19.93
N LEU A 57 -24.89 29.91 19.34
CA LEU A 57 -25.91 28.86 19.32
C LEU A 57 -25.45 27.60 18.58
N LEU A 58 -24.68 27.73 17.48
CA LEU A 58 -24.09 26.58 16.78
C LEU A 58 -23.07 25.82 17.64
N TYR A 59 -22.34 26.53 18.50
CA TYR A 59 -21.37 25.94 19.43
C TYR A 59 -22.08 25.26 20.61
N LYS A 60 -23.19 25.84 21.09
CA LYS A 60 -23.98 25.33 22.21
C LYS A 60 -24.89 24.15 21.83
N TYR A 61 -25.36 24.08 20.58
CA TYR A 61 -26.21 22.99 20.06
C TYR A 61 -25.43 21.87 19.34
N ARG A 62 -24.10 21.97 19.19
CA ARG A 62 -23.27 20.79 18.92
C ARG A 62 -23.12 19.96 20.19
N GLY A 63 -24.21 19.30 20.58
CA GLY A 63 -24.19 18.22 21.54
C GLY A 63 -23.11 17.18 21.22
N LYS A 64 -22.68 16.47 22.26
CA LYS A 64 -21.54 15.53 22.37
C LYS A 64 -21.34 14.48 21.26
N HIS A 65 -22.19 14.40 20.23
CA HIS A 65 -22.12 13.43 19.13
C HIS A 65 -22.21 14.02 17.69
N GLY A 66 -22.07 15.34 17.52
CA GLY A 66 -22.21 16.00 16.20
C GLY A 66 -20.95 16.13 15.34
N LEU A 67 -19.86 15.41 15.64
CA LEU A 67 -18.64 15.44 14.82
C LEU A 67 -18.89 14.67 13.52
N LYS A 68 -19.41 15.36 12.49
CA LYS A 68 -19.41 14.84 11.12
C LYS A 68 -17.97 14.39 10.80
N TYR A 69 -17.77 13.09 10.60
CA TYR A 69 -16.45 12.54 10.31
C TYR A 69 -15.81 13.29 9.14
N ALA A 70 -14.59 13.79 9.36
CA ALA A 70 -13.84 14.44 8.30
C ALA A 70 -13.69 13.47 7.12
N LYS A 71 -14.19 13.88 5.94
CA LYS A 71 -14.06 13.08 4.72
C LYS A 71 -12.62 13.16 4.24
N ILE A 72 -11.90 12.04 4.34
CA ILE A 72 -10.49 11.96 3.91
C ILE A 72 -10.43 11.86 2.39
N SER A 73 -9.56 12.64 1.74
CA SER A 73 -9.31 12.55 0.29
C SER A 73 -8.45 11.34 -0.09
N ASN A 74 -8.44 10.96 -1.37
CA ASN A 74 -7.55 9.88 -1.84
C ASN A 74 -6.07 10.26 -1.68
N GLU A 75 -5.72 11.54 -1.88
CA GLU A 75 -4.37 12.05 -1.70
C GLU A 75 -3.90 11.93 -0.25
N GLN A 76 -4.74 12.30 0.71
CA GLN A 76 -4.43 12.16 2.15
C GLN A 76 -4.20 10.70 2.53
N ARG A 77 -5.00 9.78 1.98
CA ARG A 77 -4.80 8.33 2.16
C ARG A 77 -3.43 7.88 1.61
N GLN A 78 -3.06 8.33 0.42
CA GLN A 78 -1.77 7.99 -0.20
C GLN A 78 -0.60 8.56 0.59
N ARG A 79 -0.67 9.82 1.02
CA ARG A 79 0.36 10.45 1.86
C ARG A 79 0.56 9.71 3.18
N LEU A 80 -0.54 9.33 3.85
CA LEU A 80 -0.49 8.54 5.08
C LEU A 80 0.24 7.21 4.87
N ILE A 81 -0.15 6.46 3.83
CA ILE A 81 0.48 5.17 3.52
C ILE A 81 1.97 5.36 3.26
N LYS A 82 2.32 6.31 2.40
CA LYS A 82 3.72 6.62 2.05
C LYS A 82 4.55 6.99 3.29
N GLN A 83 4.03 7.80 4.20
CA GLN A 83 4.74 8.15 5.44
C GLN A 83 4.94 6.94 6.36
N VAL A 84 3.95 6.08 6.50
CA VAL A 84 4.07 4.92 7.40
C VAL A 84 5.00 3.85 6.79
N THR A 85 4.96 3.65 5.47
CA THR A 85 5.74 2.59 4.80
C THR A 85 7.15 3.02 4.43
N THR A 86 7.33 4.25 3.92
CA THR A 86 8.61 4.71 3.38
C THR A 86 9.48 5.34 4.46
N THR A 87 8.91 6.23 5.29
CA THR A 87 9.65 6.88 6.38
C THR A 87 9.66 6.07 7.68
N GLY A 88 8.85 5.00 7.78
CA GLY A 88 8.79 4.14 8.98
C GLY A 88 8.15 4.82 10.20
N CYS A 89 7.43 5.93 10.00
CA CYS A 89 6.78 6.66 11.09
C CYS A 89 5.60 5.87 11.66
N THR A 90 5.33 6.05 12.95
CA THR A 90 4.15 5.41 13.58
C THR A 90 2.85 5.97 12.99
N ILE A 91 1.82 5.12 12.90
CA ILE A 91 0.49 5.51 12.40
C ILE A 91 -0.06 6.72 13.18
N LYS A 92 0.25 6.80 14.49
CA LYS A 92 -0.18 7.90 15.36
C LYS A 92 0.49 9.24 14.99
N SER A 93 1.78 9.23 14.67
CA SER A 93 2.51 10.44 14.22
C SER A 93 1.97 10.94 12.89
N ALA A 94 1.90 10.05 11.90
CA ALA A 94 1.46 10.41 10.55
C ALA A 94 -0.01 10.88 10.52
N ALA A 95 -0.87 10.31 11.37
CA ALA A 95 -2.25 10.76 11.53
C ALA A 95 -2.34 12.18 12.10
N LYS A 96 -1.49 12.53 13.07
CA LYS A 96 -1.43 13.87 13.66
C LYS A 96 -0.95 14.90 12.64
N GLU A 97 0.08 14.58 11.87
CA GLU A 97 0.63 15.45 10.82
C GLU A 97 -0.37 15.73 9.70
N LEU A 98 -1.15 14.73 9.29
CA LEU A 98 -2.13 14.84 8.21
C LEU A 98 -3.50 15.30 8.68
N ASN A 99 -3.67 15.61 9.98
CA ASN A 99 -4.94 15.99 10.61
C ASN A 99 -6.06 14.95 10.35
N ILE A 100 -5.72 13.67 10.50
CA ILE A 100 -6.62 12.53 10.31
C ILE A 100 -6.91 11.89 11.67
N ASN A 101 -8.17 11.52 11.93
CA ASN A 101 -8.51 10.75 13.11
C ASN A 101 -7.76 9.41 13.16
N PHE A 102 -7.18 9.09 14.32
CA PHE A 102 -6.37 7.89 14.49
C PHE A 102 -7.10 6.60 14.12
N SER A 103 -8.39 6.48 14.47
CA SER A 103 -9.23 5.34 14.08
C SER A 103 -9.31 5.16 12.56
N THR A 104 -9.48 6.26 11.82
CA THR A 104 -9.52 6.23 10.36
C THR A 104 -8.16 5.90 9.76
N ALA A 105 -7.07 6.44 10.30
CA ALA A 105 -5.71 6.09 9.87
C ALA A 105 -5.41 4.60 10.08
N LYS A 106 -5.81 4.04 11.23
CA LYS A 106 -5.69 2.60 11.54
C LYS A 106 -6.46 1.74 10.52
N ALA A 107 -7.71 2.12 10.21
CA ALA A 107 -8.52 1.42 9.21
C ALA A 107 -7.89 1.48 7.80
N ILE A 108 -7.35 2.64 7.39
CA ILE A 108 -6.64 2.80 6.12
C ILE A 108 -5.44 1.85 6.05
N MET A 109 -4.59 1.84 7.08
CA MET A 109 -3.39 1.00 7.11
C MET A 109 -3.72 -0.49 7.15
N GLN A 110 -4.80 -0.87 7.84
CA GLN A 110 -5.28 -2.26 7.86
C GLN A 110 -5.73 -2.72 6.46
N ILE A 111 -6.51 -1.89 5.76
CA ILE A 111 -6.91 -2.16 4.36
C ILE A 111 -5.67 -2.27 3.48
N TYR A 112 -4.70 -1.35 3.61
CA TYR A 112 -3.48 -1.39 2.83
C TYR A 112 -2.66 -2.66 3.09
N ARG A 113 -2.51 -3.09 4.34
CA ARG A 113 -1.80 -4.35 4.68
C ARG A 113 -2.49 -5.60 4.15
N LYS A 114 -3.82 -5.60 4.07
CA LYS A 114 -4.61 -6.76 3.60
C LYS A 114 -4.78 -6.80 2.07
N GLU A 115 -5.10 -5.67 1.46
CA GLU A 115 -5.49 -5.56 0.04
C GLU A 115 -4.40 -4.93 -0.84
N GLY A 116 -3.37 -4.28 -0.26
CA GLY A 116 -2.40 -3.48 -1.00
C GLY A 116 -2.95 -2.15 -1.56
N ARG A 117 -4.22 -1.82 -1.27
CA ARG A 117 -4.94 -0.75 -1.96
C ARG A 117 -4.65 0.63 -1.37
N THR A 118 -4.21 1.57 -2.23
CA THR A 118 -3.89 2.96 -1.86
C THR A 118 -5.03 3.96 -2.10
N GLN A 119 -6.04 3.61 -2.91
CA GLN A 119 -7.15 4.50 -3.27
C GLN A 119 -8.51 3.99 -2.77
N LYS A 120 -9.52 4.85 -2.70
CA LYS A 120 -10.92 4.42 -2.47
C LYS A 120 -11.40 3.54 -3.64
N LYS A 121 -12.35 2.64 -3.35
CA LYS A 121 -12.90 1.73 -4.36
C LYS A 121 -13.83 2.57 -5.23
N PHE A 122 -13.61 2.57 -6.54
CA PHE A 122 -14.54 3.22 -7.46
C PHE A 122 -15.91 2.58 -7.27
N LYS A 123 -16.93 3.40 -6.98
CA LYS A 123 -18.31 2.93 -7.04
C LYS A 123 -18.59 2.67 -8.53
N ARG A 124 -19.13 1.50 -8.84
CA ARG A 124 -19.66 1.21 -10.18
C ARG A 124 -20.77 2.22 -10.43
N GLU A 125 -20.53 3.19 -11.29
CA GLU A 125 -21.57 4.10 -11.72
C GLU A 125 -22.61 3.26 -12.46
N ASN A 126 -23.87 3.31 -12.01
CA ASN A 126 -24.96 2.73 -12.79
C ASN A 126 -25.01 3.51 -14.11
N LYS A 127 -24.85 2.79 -15.23
CA LYS A 127 -24.77 3.24 -16.65
C LYS A 127 -25.93 4.13 -17.16
N LYS A 128 -26.73 4.77 -16.29
CA LYS A 128 -27.91 5.56 -16.69
C LYS A 128 -27.66 7.06 -16.89
N MET A 129 -26.46 7.59 -16.63
CA MET A 129 -26.19 9.04 -16.70
C MET A 129 -25.13 9.47 -17.73
N LEU A 130 -24.62 8.54 -18.55
CA LEU A 130 -23.54 8.82 -19.52
C LEU A 130 -24.02 9.20 -20.93
N ASN A 131 -25.32 9.47 -21.14
CA ASN A 131 -25.85 9.91 -22.44
C ASN A 131 -26.11 11.42 -22.54
N THR A 132 -25.91 12.21 -21.49
CA THR A 132 -26.34 13.63 -21.48
C THR A 132 -25.20 14.64 -21.70
N LYS A 133 -23.97 14.19 -21.98
CA LYS A 133 -22.81 15.08 -22.16
C LYS A 133 -22.22 15.13 -23.57
N SER A 134 -22.77 14.40 -24.52
CA SER A 134 -22.28 14.34 -25.91
C SER A 134 -23.19 15.03 -26.94
N GLU A 135 -24.16 15.85 -26.52
CA GLU A 135 -25.16 16.46 -27.43
C GLU A 135 -24.96 17.95 -27.77
N THR A 136 -23.95 18.65 -27.25
CA THR A 136 -23.79 20.11 -27.49
C THR A 136 -22.99 20.53 -28.73
N LEU A 137 -22.77 19.67 -29.73
CA LEU A 137 -21.96 20.03 -30.91
C LEU A 137 -22.48 19.57 -32.28
N ASN A 138 -23.80 19.43 -32.48
CA ASN A 138 -24.35 19.25 -33.83
C ASN A 138 -25.67 20.02 -34.02
N LEU A 139 -25.58 21.33 -34.22
CA LEU A 139 -26.63 22.11 -34.89
C LEU A 139 -26.05 22.70 -36.18
N THR A 140 -26.30 22.06 -37.31
CA THR A 140 -26.54 22.74 -38.59
C THR A 140 -27.20 21.79 -39.58
N THR A 141 -28.11 22.39 -40.35
CA THR A 141 -28.83 21.89 -41.53
C THR A 141 -30.18 21.21 -41.33
N SER A 142 -31.05 21.61 -42.24
CA SER A 142 -32.48 21.76 -42.22
C SER A 142 -33.17 20.60 -42.95
N ASP A 143 -34.46 20.48 -42.70
CA ASP A 143 -35.51 19.86 -43.53
C ASP A 143 -35.73 18.33 -43.49
N LYS A 144 -36.96 18.01 -43.08
CA LYS A 144 -37.68 16.71 -42.97
C LYS A 144 -38.18 16.24 -44.37
N PRO A 145 -38.90 15.10 -44.49
CA PRO A 145 -38.85 13.80 -43.79
C PRO A 145 -38.80 12.60 -44.77
N ASN A 146 -38.28 11.44 -44.36
CA ASN A 146 -38.72 10.16 -44.96
C ASN A 146 -38.63 9.00 -43.95
N TYR A 147 -39.68 8.20 -43.95
CA TYR A 147 -40.00 7.12 -43.01
C TYR A 147 -39.09 5.89 -43.21
N GLY A 148 -38.46 5.44 -42.12
CA GLY A 148 -38.80 4.11 -41.61
C GLY A 148 -38.06 2.85 -42.07
N GLU A 149 -36.84 2.85 -42.65
CA GLU A 149 -36.20 1.54 -42.96
C GLU A 149 -34.66 1.49 -43.08
N GLN A 150 -33.93 2.47 -42.54
CA GLN A 150 -32.44 2.50 -42.63
C GLN A 150 -31.71 2.67 -41.29
N ARG A 151 -32.42 2.54 -40.15
CA ARG A 151 -31.82 2.79 -38.83
C ARG A 151 -31.01 1.64 -38.21
N GLN A 152 -31.07 0.42 -38.74
CA GLN A 152 -30.33 -0.71 -38.15
C GLN A 152 -28.89 -0.82 -38.68
N ILE A 153 -28.64 -0.49 -39.95
CA ILE A 153 -27.31 -0.69 -40.58
C ILE A 153 -26.24 0.27 -40.02
N LYS A 154 -26.62 1.43 -39.47
CA LYS A 154 -25.67 2.40 -38.92
C LYS A 154 -25.29 2.18 -37.45
N ILE A 155 -25.98 1.28 -36.73
CA ILE A 155 -25.67 1.00 -35.32
C ILE A 155 -24.57 -0.06 -35.23
N ASP A 156 -24.59 -1.07 -36.12
CA ASP A 156 -23.60 -2.15 -36.13
C ASP A 156 -22.20 -1.65 -36.54
N ALA A 157 -22.09 -0.77 -37.54
CA ALA A 157 -20.80 -0.21 -37.97
C ALA A 157 -20.12 0.72 -36.94
N VAL A 158 -20.90 1.32 -36.02
CA VAL A 158 -20.36 2.16 -34.93
C VAL A 158 -19.91 1.31 -33.75
N GLN A 159 -20.60 0.18 -33.51
CA GLN A 159 -20.23 -0.78 -32.47
C GLN A 159 -18.89 -1.46 -32.80
N ASP A 160 -18.70 -1.87 -34.06
CA ASP A 160 -17.45 -2.49 -34.54
C ASP A 160 -16.23 -1.56 -34.40
N ASN A 161 -16.42 -0.24 -34.54
CA ASN A 161 -15.35 0.75 -34.35
C ASN A 161 -14.92 0.88 -32.88
N LEU A 162 -15.86 0.75 -31.93
CA LEU A 162 -15.56 0.86 -30.51
C LEU A 162 -14.78 -0.37 -30.01
N ASP A 163 -15.20 -1.55 -30.44
CA ASP A 163 -14.56 -2.82 -30.06
C ASP A 163 -13.16 -2.94 -30.69
N THR A 164 -12.98 -2.44 -31.92
CA THR A 164 -11.66 -2.34 -32.56
C THR A 164 -10.71 -1.41 -31.77
N ASN A 165 -11.19 -0.26 -31.31
CA ASN A 165 -10.38 0.69 -30.55
C ASN A 165 -9.97 0.13 -29.17
N LEU A 166 -10.90 -0.55 -28.50
CA LEU A 166 -10.65 -1.20 -27.21
C LEU A 166 -9.61 -2.33 -27.35
N TYR A 167 -9.70 -3.13 -28.42
CA TYR A 167 -8.73 -4.18 -28.70
C TYR A 167 -7.33 -3.60 -28.98
N GLN A 168 -7.25 -2.55 -29.80
CA GLN A 168 -5.98 -1.88 -30.09
C GLN A 168 -5.34 -1.29 -28.82
N GLN A 169 -6.13 -0.68 -27.94
CA GLN A 169 -5.65 -0.20 -26.66
C GLN A 169 -5.13 -1.35 -25.77
N ALA A 170 -5.85 -2.47 -25.72
CA ALA A 170 -5.42 -3.64 -24.97
C ALA A 170 -4.09 -4.20 -25.53
N GLU A 171 -3.94 -4.26 -26.85
CA GLU A 171 -2.71 -4.72 -27.52
C GLU A 171 -1.50 -3.82 -27.20
N GLU A 172 -1.67 -2.50 -27.22
CA GLU A 172 -0.62 -1.54 -26.82
C GLU A 172 -0.23 -1.69 -25.35
N THR A 173 -1.21 -1.92 -24.46
CA THR A 173 -0.91 -2.18 -23.04
C THR A 173 -0.19 -3.51 -22.84
N ASN A 174 -0.50 -4.54 -23.63
CA ASN A 174 0.20 -5.81 -23.59
C ASN A 174 1.63 -5.68 -24.13
N ARG A 175 1.82 -4.91 -25.20
CA ARG A 175 3.15 -4.65 -25.79
C ARG A 175 4.05 -3.88 -24.83
N SER A 176 3.52 -2.86 -24.16
CA SER A 176 4.28 -2.09 -23.16
C SER A 176 4.62 -2.95 -21.93
N GLN A 177 3.71 -3.80 -21.46
CA GLN A 177 3.99 -4.77 -20.40
C GLN A 177 5.07 -5.78 -20.82
N ALA A 178 5.04 -6.29 -22.05
CA ALA A 178 6.04 -7.22 -22.56
C ALA A 178 7.45 -6.60 -22.60
N LEU A 179 7.55 -5.33 -23.02
CA LEU A 179 8.82 -4.59 -23.00
C LEU A 179 9.36 -4.40 -21.58
N LEU A 180 8.50 -4.10 -20.61
CA LEU A 180 8.88 -3.97 -19.21
C LEU A 180 9.41 -5.31 -18.66
N ILE A 181 8.71 -6.42 -18.95
CA ILE A 181 9.14 -7.76 -18.55
C ILE A 181 10.51 -8.09 -19.15
N GLN A 182 10.72 -7.77 -20.43
CA GLN A 182 12.02 -7.97 -21.09
C GLN A 182 13.13 -7.19 -20.40
N GLN A 183 12.89 -5.91 -20.07
CA GLN A 183 13.87 -5.08 -19.38
C GLN A 183 14.23 -5.63 -17.99
N LEU A 184 13.23 -6.08 -17.23
CA LEU A 184 13.43 -6.70 -15.92
C LEU A 184 14.25 -8.00 -16.03
N ASN A 185 13.97 -8.83 -17.02
CA ASN A 185 14.72 -10.06 -17.25
C ASN A 185 16.19 -9.78 -17.58
N THR A 186 16.46 -8.77 -18.42
CA THR A 186 17.84 -8.34 -18.73
C THR A 186 18.57 -7.86 -17.47
N GLN A 187 17.90 -7.07 -16.61
CA GLN A 187 18.50 -6.62 -15.35
C GLN A 187 18.79 -7.78 -14.40
N ASN A 188 17.86 -8.73 -14.27
CA ASN A 188 18.04 -9.91 -13.44
C ASN A 188 19.22 -10.78 -13.93
N LEU A 189 19.41 -10.89 -15.24
CA LEU A 189 20.54 -11.61 -15.82
C LEU A 189 21.87 -10.95 -15.44
N LEU A 190 22.00 -9.63 -15.62
CA LEU A 190 23.21 -8.88 -15.25
C LEU A 190 23.52 -8.96 -13.76
N LEU A 191 22.49 -8.91 -12.91
CA LEU A 191 22.64 -9.07 -11.47
C LEU A 191 23.11 -10.48 -11.10
N SER A 192 22.55 -11.51 -11.74
CA SER A 192 22.97 -12.90 -11.57
C SER A 192 24.46 -13.08 -11.92
N ASP A 193 24.89 -12.55 -13.07
CA ASP A 193 26.29 -12.62 -13.50
C ASP A 193 27.22 -11.89 -12.51
N ARG A 194 26.80 -10.72 -12.01
CA ARG A 194 27.57 -9.97 -11.01
C ARG A 194 27.69 -10.72 -9.69
N VAL A 195 26.64 -11.38 -9.24
CA VAL A 195 26.66 -12.21 -8.02
C VAL A 195 27.63 -13.38 -8.19
N GLN A 196 27.61 -14.06 -9.35
CA GLN A 196 28.56 -15.14 -9.62
C GLN A 196 30.01 -14.65 -9.62
N GLN A 197 30.28 -13.50 -10.24
CA GLN A 197 31.62 -12.90 -10.24
C GLN A 197 32.10 -12.60 -8.81
N LEU A 198 31.28 -11.92 -8.00
CA LEU A 198 31.62 -11.60 -6.62
C LEU A 198 31.86 -12.86 -5.79
N GLN A 199 31.13 -13.94 -6.07
CA GLN A 199 31.32 -15.21 -5.40
C GLN A 199 32.66 -15.87 -5.76
N GLN A 200 33.10 -15.76 -7.01
CA GLN A 200 34.44 -16.20 -7.43
C GLN A 200 35.54 -15.36 -6.79
N GLU A 201 35.41 -14.02 -6.79
CA GLU A 201 36.36 -13.11 -6.15
C GLU A 201 36.49 -13.40 -4.65
N LYS A 202 35.37 -13.65 -3.96
CA LYS A 202 35.36 -14.06 -2.55
C LYS A 202 36.14 -15.35 -2.32
N GLN A 203 35.99 -16.35 -3.19
CA GLN A 203 36.73 -17.61 -3.08
C GLN A 203 38.24 -17.41 -3.24
N GLN A 204 38.65 -16.61 -4.24
CA GLN A 204 40.06 -16.27 -4.44
C GLN A 204 40.64 -15.53 -3.23
N LEU A 205 39.92 -14.55 -2.69
CA LEU A 205 40.36 -13.81 -1.51
C LEU A 205 40.52 -14.72 -0.29
N THR A 206 39.60 -15.68 -0.13
CA THR A 206 39.67 -16.68 0.95
C THR A 206 40.93 -17.55 0.81
N GLN A 207 41.25 -17.99 -0.41
CA GLN A 207 42.47 -18.76 -0.68
C GLN A 207 43.72 -17.93 -0.38
N ASN A 208 43.77 -16.67 -0.85
CA ASN A 208 44.89 -15.76 -0.57
C ASN A 208 45.08 -15.52 0.93
N TYR A 209 43.99 -15.32 1.66
CA TYR A 209 44.04 -15.16 3.11
C TYR A 209 44.57 -16.41 3.82
N SER A 210 44.11 -17.60 3.40
CA SER A 210 44.59 -18.87 3.97
C SER A 210 46.09 -19.06 3.74
N TYR A 211 46.59 -18.69 2.56
CA TYR A 211 48.01 -18.76 2.22
C TYR A 211 48.84 -17.78 3.08
N LEU A 212 48.39 -16.53 3.22
CA LEU A 212 49.08 -15.55 4.04
C LEU A 212 49.09 -15.96 5.52
N SER A 213 47.97 -16.47 6.03
CA SER A 213 47.87 -17.00 7.39
C SER A 213 48.87 -18.13 7.63
N TYR A 214 49.01 -19.05 6.65
CA TYR A 214 50.01 -20.11 6.71
C TYR A 214 51.44 -19.56 6.77
N GLN A 215 51.77 -18.57 5.94
CA GLN A 215 53.10 -17.93 5.97
C GLN A 215 53.39 -17.25 7.32
N CYS A 216 52.42 -16.53 7.89
CA CYS A 216 52.57 -15.91 9.21
C CYS A 216 52.82 -16.96 10.31
N ASN A 217 52.09 -18.08 10.28
CA ASN A 217 52.28 -19.17 11.24
C ASN A 217 53.68 -19.79 11.12
N GLN A 218 54.18 -19.99 9.88
CA GLN A 218 55.55 -20.49 9.66
C GLN A 218 56.61 -19.53 10.21
N LEU A 219 56.46 -18.23 9.96
CA LEU A 219 57.37 -17.22 10.50
C LEU A 219 57.35 -17.20 12.04
N GLN A 220 56.17 -17.32 12.64
CA GLN A 220 56.02 -17.36 14.09
C GLN A 220 56.73 -18.57 14.70
N GLN A 221 56.68 -19.73 14.05
CA GLN A 221 57.41 -20.93 14.48
C GLN A 221 58.93 -20.72 14.40
N MET A 222 59.44 -20.08 13.34
CA MET A 222 60.88 -19.78 13.24
C MET A 222 61.33 -18.81 14.34
N ILE A 223 60.54 -17.77 14.64
CA ILE A 223 60.87 -16.80 15.70
C ILE A 223 60.96 -17.49 17.07
N GLN A 224 60.05 -18.42 17.37
CA GLN A 224 60.08 -19.19 18.62
C GLN A 224 61.33 -20.06 18.78
N GLN A 225 61.93 -20.52 17.67
CA GLN A 225 63.18 -21.28 17.72
C GLN A 225 64.41 -20.38 17.86
N ILE A 226 64.37 -19.18 17.28
CA ILE A 226 65.52 -18.26 17.24
C ILE A 226 65.65 -17.42 18.51
N VAL A 227 64.53 -17.06 19.15
CA VAL A 227 64.51 -16.27 20.39
C VAL A 227 64.30 -17.23 21.55
N PRO A 228 65.37 -17.71 22.20
CA PRO A 228 65.21 -18.57 23.35
C PRO A 228 64.63 -17.72 24.49
N SER A 229 63.89 -18.36 25.38
CA SER A 229 63.19 -17.74 26.51
C SER A 229 64.16 -17.16 27.54
N TYR A 230 64.93 -16.15 27.12
CA TYR A 230 65.76 -15.34 27.98
C TYR A 230 64.88 -14.15 28.36
N TYR A 231 64.63 -13.96 29.65
CA TYR A 231 63.91 -12.81 30.24
C TYR A 231 62.37 -12.86 30.19
N TRP A 232 61.78 -13.78 30.96
CA TRP A 232 60.67 -13.39 31.84
C TRP A 232 61.21 -13.35 33.27
N PRO A 233 61.67 -12.19 33.78
CA PRO A 233 61.96 -12.07 35.20
C PRO A 233 60.66 -12.34 35.95
N CYS A 234 60.62 -13.44 36.71
CA CYS A 234 59.66 -13.63 37.78
C CYS A 234 59.79 -12.45 38.73
N SER A 235 58.94 -11.45 38.57
CA SER A 235 58.71 -10.43 39.58
C SER A 235 58.00 -11.11 40.74
N GLY A 236 58.77 -11.65 41.67
CA GLY A 236 58.28 -11.97 43.00
C GLY A 236 57.99 -10.66 43.72
N LEU A 237 56.71 -10.41 43.99
CA LEU A 237 56.20 -9.53 45.04
C LEU A 237 54.88 -10.13 45.54
#